data_AF-E4V1J7-F1
#
_entry.id   AF-E4V1J7-F1
#
_cell.length_a   1.000
_cell.length_b   1.000
_cell.length_c   1.000
_cell.angle_alpha   90.00
_cell.angle_beta   90.00
_cell.angle_gamma   90.00
#
_symmetry.space_group_name_H-M   'P 1'
#
loop_
_entity.id
_entity.type
_entity.pdbx_description
1 polymer ?
#
loop_
_entity_poly.entity_id
_entity_poly.type
_entity_poly.pdbx_seq_one_letter_code
_entity_poly.pdbx_strand_id
1 'polypeptide(L)'
;MDPNDAAGMHLPTLYNELMESYCTLNRASKPPLPYFSGQEFTVSSHTPPPPMARPPSGLFTLDINGRFERQLKHPLERCLIHPPSPGHAGHQFVRFKISREIRFRDNHSSQVGLVDILDVHPTKAKGPWKNTTLLAKFYDPLYNDHDSELDDPFYLQDYNYSHEVAAYLALEPLHGKCIPKLYGSFTLELPAPGQNTNRLVRLILLEYIPGRSMASFRPGDFSQQERQGIWTA
;
A
#
# COMPACT_ATOMS: atom_id res chain seq x y z
N MET A 1 6.97 43.74 -33.25
CA MET A 1 6.52 43.00 -32.07
C MET A 1 5.79 41.79 -32.61
N ASP A 2 6.47 40.64 -32.57
CA ASP A 2 5.91 39.37 -33.03
C ASP A 2 4.99 38.79 -31.95
N PRO A 3 3.82 38.20 -32.28
CA PRO A 3 2.89 37.67 -31.27
C PRO A 3 3.30 36.31 -30.70
N ASN A 4 4.46 35.75 -31.10
CA ASN A 4 4.83 34.37 -30.82
C ASN A 4 5.78 34.15 -29.62
N ASP A 5 6.20 35.20 -28.91
CA ASP A 5 7.16 35.07 -27.80
C ASP A 5 6.53 34.82 -26.41
N ALA A 6 5.19 34.78 -26.29
CA ALA A 6 4.52 34.68 -24.99
C ALA A 6 4.25 33.24 -24.50
N ALA A 7 4.52 32.21 -25.30
CA ALA A 7 4.13 30.83 -24.97
C ALA A 7 5.26 29.99 -24.31
N GLY A 8 6.49 30.50 -24.22
CA GLY A 8 7.66 29.72 -23.80
C GLY A 8 8.15 29.90 -22.36
N MET A 9 7.70 30.93 -21.63
CA MET A 9 8.30 31.34 -20.34
C MET A 9 7.50 30.98 -19.08
N HIS A 10 6.31 30.38 -19.19
CA HIS A 10 5.45 30.15 -18.01
C HIS A 10 5.54 28.76 -17.37
N LEU A 11 5.89 27.71 -18.12
CA LEU A 11 5.94 26.34 -17.61
C LEU A 11 7.09 26.06 -16.63
N PRO A 12 8.35 26.52 -16.88
CA PRO A 12 9.45 26.24 -15.96
C PRO A 12 9.30 26.94 -14.60
N THR A 13 8.71 28.13 -14.59
CA THR A 13 8.52 28.95 -13.39
C THR A 13 7.44 28.35 -12.48
N LEU A 14 6.30 27.95 -13.07
CA LEU A 14 5.23 27.27 -12.33
C LEU A 14 5.67 25.89 -11.81
N TYR A 15 6.51 25.18 -12.57
CA TYR A 15 7.07 23.90 -12.13
C TYR A 15 7.93 24.05 -10.87
N ASN A 16 8.81 25.06 -10.82
CA ASN A 16 9.63 25.34 -9.64
C ASN A 16 8.81 25.78 -8.43
N GLU A 17 7.68 26.46 -8.64
CA GLU A 17 6.75 26.90 -7.57
C GLU A 17 5.96 25.75 -6.92
N LEU A 18 5.89 24.58 -7.57
CA LEU A 18 5.09 23.42 -7.13
C LEU A 18 5.91 22.26 -6.54
N MET A 19 7.21 22.48 -6.31
CA MET A 19 8.14 21.46 -5.83
C MET A 19 7.89 21.03 -4.38
N GLU A 20 7.41 21.94 -3.53
CA GLU A 20 7.22 21.65 -2.12
C GLU A 20 5.84 21.07 -1.81
N SER A 21 5.79 20.07 -0.93
CA SER A 21 4.54 19.52 -0.41
C SER A 21 3.94 20.45 0.66
N TYR A 22 2.68 20.22 1.00
CA TYR A 22 2.03 20.88 2.14
C TYR A 22 2.84 20.74 3.44
N CYS A 23 3.35 19.55 3.74
CA CYS A 23 4.08 19.28 4.98
C CYS A 23 5.39 20.08 5.02
N THR A 24 6.11 20.14 3.90
CA THR A 24 7.35 20.92 3.77
C THR A 24 7.09 22.41 3.97
N LEU A 25 6.12 22.98 3.25
CA LEU A 25 5.79 24.41 3.32
C LEU A 25 5.32 24.84 4.72
N ASN A 26 4.48 24.03 5.34
CA ASN A 26 3.85 24.37 6.62
C ASN A 26 4.62 23.83 7.83
N ARG A 27 5.77 23.15 7.62
CA ARG A 27 6.52 22.44 8.66
C ARG A 27 5.64 21.51 9.49
N ALA A 28 4.71 20.85 8.82
CA ALA A 28 3.76 19.92 9.41
C ALA A 28 4.25 18.48 9.25
N SER A 29 3.71 17.58 10.08
CA SER A 29 3.95 16.14 9.98
C SER A 29 2.65 15.40 9.82
N LYS A 30 2.70 14.25 9.12
CA LYS A 30 1.60 13.28 9.11
C LYS A 30 1.26 12.84 10.55
N PRO A 31 0.01 12.43 10.82
CA PRO A 31 -0.36 11.78 12.07
C PRO A 31 0.53 10.56 12.37
N PRO A 32 0.66 10.13 13.64
CA PRO A 32 1.36 8.90 13.97
C PRO A 32 0.74 7.66 13.32
N LEU A 33 1.58 6.72 12.92
CA LEU A 33 1.15 5.41 12.40
C LEU A 33 0.17 4.73 13.36
N PRO A 34 -1.00 4.26 12.88
CA PRO A 34 -1.95 3.55 13.72
C PRO A 34 -1.55 2.08 13.94
N TYR A 35 -0.49 1.62 13.28
CA TYR A 35 -0.04 0.22 13.30
C TYR A 35 1.08 0.04 14.32
N PHE A 36 0.81 -0.72 15.37
CA PHE A 36 1.81 -1.08 16.39
C PHE A 36 1.43 -2.42 17.04
N SER A 37 2.41 -3.11 17.62
CA SER A 37 2.18 -4.38 18.31
C SER A 37 1.13 -4.26 19.41
N GLY A 38 0.17 -5.18 19.42
CA GLY A 38 -0.98 -5.20 20.33
C GLY A 38 -2.24 -4.53 19.78
N GLN A 39 -2.12 -3.71 18.73
CA GLN A 39 -3.28 -3.06 18.11
C GLN A 39 -4.21 -4.08 17.44
N GLU A 40 -5.51 -3.93 17.64
CA GLU A 40 -6.55 -4.74 17.01
C GLU A 40 -7.28 -3.99 15.90
N PHE A 41 -7.68 -4.74 14.88
CA PHE A 41 -8.47 -4.24 13.76
C PHE A 41 -9.53 -5.25 13.35
N THR A 42 -10.65 -4.73 12.82
CA THR A 42 -11.65 -5.51 12.11
C THR A 42 -11.66 -5.05 10.65
N VAL A 43 -11.54 -5.99 9.73
CA VAL A 43 -11.49 -5.72 8.29
C VAL A 43 -12.58 -6.48 7.56
N SER A 44 -13.12 -5.90 6.50
CA SER A 44 -14.14 -6.52 5.65
C SER A 44 -13.52 -7.01 4.35
N SER A 45 -13.89 -8.21 3.90
CA SER A 45 -13.39 -8.79 2.66
C SER A 45 -13.74 -7.87 1.48
N HIS A 46 -12.86 -7.83 0.50
CA HIS A 46 -13.01 -6.93 -0.64
C HIS A 46 -12.43 -7.58 -1.88
N THR A 47 -13.20 -7.56 -2.97
CA THR A 47 -12.72 -7.96 -4.29
C THR A 47 -12.23 -6.71 -5.02
N PRO A 48 -10.92 -6.61 -5.33
CA PRO A 48 -10.40 -5.48 -6.09
C PRO A 48 -11.12 -5.32 -7.45
N PRO A 49 -11.16 -4.11 -8.01
CA PRO A 49 -11.45 -3.95 -9.43
C PRO A 49 -10.39 -4.69 -10.28
N PRO A 50 -10.65 -4.92 -11.58
CA PRO A 50 -9.64 -5.43 -12.50
C PRO A 50 -8.35 -4.58 -12.42
N PRO A 51 -7.16 -5.18 -12.59
CA PRO A 51 -5.89 -4.46 -12.58
C PRO A 51 -5.94 -3.24 -13.50
N MET A 52 -5.57 -2.08 -12.96
CA MET A 52 -5.58 -0.83 -13.72
C MET A 52 -4.58 -0.89 -14.89
N ALA A 53 -4.97 -0.36 -16.04
CA ALA A 53 -4.03 -0.25 -17.16
C ALA A 53 -2.85 0.63 -16.76
N ARG A 54 -1.62 0.19 -17.06
CA ARG A 54 -0.44 1.02 -16.84
C ARG A 54 -0.57 2.31 -17.68
N PRO A 55 -0.23 3.48 -17.12
CA PRO A 55 -0.26 4.71 -17.89
C PRO A 55 0.64 4.60 -19.14
N PRO A 56 0.28 5.23 -20.27
CA PRO A 56 1.08 5.15 -21.51
C PRO A 56 2.52 5.63 -21.35
N SER A 57 2.75 6.61 -20.46
CA SER A 57 4.08 7.09 -20.09
C SER A 57 4.91 6.07 -19.31
N GLY A 58 4.28 5.03 -18.76
CA GLY A 58 4.88 4.08 -17.83
C GLY A 58 5.15 4.65 -16.43
N LEU A 59 4.86 5.93 -16.21
CA LEU A 59 5.11 6.69 -14.98
C LEU A 59 3.80 7.00 -14.26
N PHE A 60 3.81 6.93 -12.92
CA PHE A 60 2.65 7.20 -12.07
C PHE A 60 2.60 8.67 -11.60
N THR A 61 3.14 9.60 -12.39
CA THR A 61 3.34 11.00 -11.99
C THR A 61 2.04 11.75 -11.75
N LEU A 62 2.05 12.64 -10.75
CA LEU A 62 0.98 13.61 -10.54
C LEU A 62 0.85 14.56 -11.73
N ASP A 63 -0.39 14.79 -12.16
CA ASP A 63 -0.73 15.87 -13.07
C ASP A 63 -0.61 17.25 -12.38
N ILE A 64 -0.84 18.32 -13.13
CA ILE A 64 -0.69 19.68 -12.60
C ILE A 64 -1.65 19.95 -11.43
N ASN A 65 -2.88 19.43 -11.48
CA ASN A 65 -3.88 19.61 -10.42
C ASN A 65 -3.48 18.85 -9.16
N GLY A 66 -2.97 17.63 -9.29
CA GLY A 66 -2.44 16.82 -8.21
C GLY A 66 -1.25 17.47 -7.52
N ARG A 67 -0.42 18.21 -8.27
CA ARG A 67 0.69 19.00 -7.70
C ARG A 67 0.20 20.18 -6.87
N PHE A 68 -0.76 20.96 -7.40
CA PHE A 68 -1.41 22.02 -6.61
C PHE A 68 -2.08 21.47 -5.36
N GLU A 69 -2.82 20.36 -5.48
CA GLU A 69 -3.45 19.72 -4.33
C GLU A 69 -2.44 19.27 -3.28
N ARG A 70 -1.33 18.65 -3.71
CA ARG A 70 -0.23 18.22 -2.84
C ARG A 70 0.39 19.37 -2.05
N GLN A 71 0.47 20.55 -2.65
CA GLN A 71 0.99 21.76 -2.01
C GLN A 71 -0.02 22.37 -1.03
N LEU A 72 -1.30 22.38 -1.40
CA LEU A 72 -2.37 23.07 -0.67
C LEU A 72 -3.02 22.25 0.44
N LYS A 73 -2.95 20.91 0.38
CA LYS A 73 -3.67 20.02 1.29
C LYS A 73 -2.75 19.07 2.03
N HIS A 74 -2.99 18.93 3.32
CA HIS A 74 -2.29 17.95 4.15
C HIS A 74 -2.55 16.52 3.61
N PRO A 75 -1.57 15.59 3.62
CA PRO A 75 -1.73 14.21 3.15
C PRO A 75 -3.00 13.50 3.65
N LEU A 76 -3.34 13.70 4.93
CA LEU A 76 -4.57 13.17 5.53
C LEU A 76 -5.85 13.64 4.84
N GLU A 77 -5.92 14.93 4.48
CA GLU A 77 -7.08 15.48 3.77
C GLU A 77 -7.15 14.91 2.35
N ARG A 78 -6.00 14.77 1.68
CA ARG A 78 -5.91 14.14 0.37
C ARG A 78 -6.40 12.69 0.40
N CYS A 79 -6.12 11.92 1.45
CA CYS A 79 -6.66 10.57 1.63
C CYS A 79 -8.20 10.51 1.74
N LEU A 80 -8.84 11.60 2.18
CA LEU A 80 -10.31 11.68 2.25
C LEU A 80 -10.92 12.06 0.90
N ILE A 81 -10.20 12.86 0.11
CA ILE A 81 -10.60 13.28 -1.24
C ILE A 81 -10.40 12.15 -2.26
N HIS A 82 -9.35 11.34 -2.07
CA HIS A 82 -8.96 10.22 -2.93
C HIS A 82 -9.12 8.89 -2.19
N PRO A 83 -10.36 8.42 -1.94
CA PRO A 83 -10.55 7.09 -1.39
C PRO A 83 -10.05 6.03 -2.39
N PRO A 84 -9.54 4.88 -1.90
CA PRO A 84 -9.14 3.77 -2.76
C PRO A 84 -10.27 3.33 -3.70
N SER A 85 -9.90 2.89 -4.91
CA SER A 85 -10.83 2.40 -5.93
C SER A 85 -11.86 1.43 -5.33
N PRO A 86 -13.18 1.61 -5.60
CA PRO A 86 -14.24 1.06 -4.77
C PRO A 86 -14.28 -0.48 -4.75
N GLY A 87 -14.04 -1.12 -5.90
CA GLY A 87 -14.16 -2.58 -6.07
C GLY A 87 -15.52 -3.11 -5.60
N HIS A 88 -15.53 -4.31 -5.00
CA HIS A 88 -16.74 -4.90 -4.42
C HIS A 88 -16.50 -5.30 -2.96
N ALA A 89 -17.30 -4.74 -2.06
CA ALA A 89 -17.32 -5.18 -0.67
C ALA A 89 -17.88 -6.62 -0.58
N GLY A 90 -17.21 -7.46 0.19
CA GLY A 90 -17.65 -8.80 0.53
C GLY A 90 -18.19 -8.89 1.95
N HIS A 91 -18.69 -10.06 2.31
CA HIS A 91 -19.44 -10.28 3.55
C HIS A 91 -18.63 -10.96 4.66
N GLN A 92 -17.33 -11.18 4.45
CA GLN A 92 -16.46 -11.78 5.46
C GLN A 92 -15.74 -10.70 6.26
N PHE A 93 -15.87 -10.76 7.57
CA PHE A 93 -15.17 -9.91 8.52
C PHE A 93 -14.06 -10.72 9.19
N VAL A 94 -12.91 -10.08 9.39
CA VAL A 94 -11.76 -10.68 10.06
C VAL A 94 -11.31 -9.73 11.14
N ARG A 95 -11.29 -10.20 12.38
CA ARG A 95 -10.67 -9.48 13.50
C ARG A 95 -9.28 -10.04 13.73
N PHE A 96 -8.28 -9.18 13.78
CA PHE A 96 -6.91 -9.59 14.05
C PHE A 96 -6.20 -8.61 14.97
N LYS A 97 -5.12 -9.08 15.60
CA LYS A 97 -4.21 -8.26 16.41
C LYS A 97 -2.83 -8.23 15.75
N ILE A 98 -2.19 -7.08 15.65
CA ILE A 98 -0.79 -6.99 15.25
C ILE A 98 0.06 -7.65 16.33
N SER A 99 0.73 -8.75 16.00
CA SER A 99 1.60 -9.46 16.93
C SER A 99 3.06 -9.06 16.79
N ARG A 100 3.50 -8.73 15.56
CA ARG A 100 4.87 -8.28 15.31
C ARG A 100 4.97 -7.28 14.17
N GLU A 101 5.71 -6.21 14.40
CA GLU A 101 6.03 -5.22 13.37
C GLU A 101 7.17 -5.75 12.49
N ILE A 102 6.97 -5.75 11.16
CA ILE A 102 8.05 -6.04 10.20
C ILE A 102 8.56 -4.73 9.62
N ARG A 103 7.65 -3.87 9.17
CA ARG A 103 7.94 -2.51 8.72
C ARG A 103 6.68 -1.66 8.81
N PHE A 104 6.61 -0.83 9.84
CA PHE A 104 5.65 0.27 9.95
C PHE A 104 6.42 1.59 10.01
N ARG A 105 6.46 2.31 8.89
CA ARG A 105 7.26 3.53 8.72
C ARG A 105 6.66 4.43 7.66
N ASP A 106 6.87 5.72 7.83
CA ASP A 106 6.53 6.71 6.81
C ASP A 106 7.44 6.58 5.56
N ASN A 107 6.99 7.14 4.44
CA ASN A 107 7.67 7.12 3.14
C ASN A 107 7.91 5.70 2.60
N HIS A 108 6.92 4.83 2.78
CA HIS A 108 6.92 3.50 2.19
C HIS A 108 5.59 3.19 1.51
N SER A 109 5.68 2.55 0.34
CA SER A 109 4.52 2.12 -0.44
C SER A 109 3.65 1.04 0.23
N SER A 110 4.06 0.48 1.36
CA SER A 110 3.20 -0.43 2.14
C SER A 110 3.72 -0.64 3.56
N GLN A 111 2.78 -0.89 4.46
CA GLN A 111 3.02 -1.19 5.87
C GLN A 111 2.89 -2.71 6.04
N VAL A 112 3.82 -3.36 6.74
CA VAL A 112 3.89 -4.83 6.82
C VAL A 112 4.08 -5.29 8.26
N GLY A 113 3.28 -6.26 8.70
CA GLY A 113 3.40 -6.86 10.02
C GLY A 113 2.80 -8.27 10.09
N LEU A 114 3.11 -8.99 11.16
CA LEU A 114 2.41 -10.21 11.51
C LEU A 114 1.16 -9.89 12.31
N VAL A 115 0.10 -10.63 12.01
CA VAL A 115 -1.20 -10.49 12.67
C VAL A 115 -1.69 -11.85 13.13
N ASP A 116 -2.18 -11.90 14.36
CA ASP A 116 -2.85 -13.08 14.91
C ASP A 116 -4.36 -12.93 14.66
N ILE A 117 -4.94 -13.90 13.97
CA ILE A 117 -6.36 -13.89 13.64
C ILE A 117 -7.17 -14.27 14.88
N LEU A 118 -7.93 -13.31 15.39
CA LEU A 118 -8.76 -13.46 16.59
C LEU A 118 -10.13 -14.04 16.27
N ASP A 119 -10.71 -13.65 15.13
CA ASP A 119 -12.04 -14.09 14.70
C ASP A 119 -12.25 -13.92 13.20
N VAL A 120 -13.11 -14.76 12.60
CA VAL A 120 -13.47 -14.72 11.18
C VAL A 120 -14.93 -15.08 11.00
N HIS A 121 -15.71 -14.25 10.32
CA HIS A 121 -17.13 -14.49 10.09
C HIS A 121 -17.64 -13.97 8.73
N PRO A 122 -18.25 -14.80 7.87
CA PRO A 122 -18.29 -16.26 7.96
C PRO A 122 -16.93 -16.88 7.63
N THR A 123 -16.67 -18.05 8.20
CA THR A 123 -15.52 -18.89 7.85
C THR A 123 -15.69 -19.44 6.43
N LYS A 124 -14.61 -19.41 5.64
CA LYS A 124 -14.58 -19.95 4.27
C LYS A 124 -13.55 -21.07 4.20
N ALA A 125 -13.76 -22.04 3.32
CA ALA A 125 -12.81 -23.15 3.10
C ALA A 125 -11.43 -22.66 2.62
N LYS A 126 -11.41 -21.58 1.83
CA LYS A 126 -10.20 -20.84 1.43
C LYS A 126 -10.31 -19.45 2.05
N GLY A 127 -9.51 -19.17 3.07
CA GLY A 127 -9.57 -17.92 3.83
C GLY A 127 -8.78 -17.98 5.13
N PRO A 128 -8.66 -16.86 5.87
CA PRO A 128 -8.04 -16.83 7.19
C PRO A 128 -8.82 -17.68 8.18
N TRP A 129 -8.13 -18.22 9.17
CA TRP A 129 -8.72 -19.05 10.23
C TRP A 129 -8.38 -18.46 11.59
N LYS A 130 -9.30 -18.62 12.54
CA LYS A 130 -9.06 -18.22 13.92
C LYS A 130 -7.82 -18.94 14.49
N ASN A 131 -7.05 -18.24 15.31
CA ASN A 131 -5.82 -18.70 15.95
C ASN A 131 -4.67 -19.03 14.98
N THR A 132 -4.67 -18.46 13.77
CA THR A 132 -3.50 -18.50 12.88
C THR A 132 -2.77 -17.16 12.87
N THR A 133 -1.45 -17.19 12.68
CA THR A 133 -0.66 -15.98 12.43
C THR A 133 -0.42 -15.83 10.93
N LEU A 134 -0.75 -14.66 10.38
CA LEU A 134 -0.61 -14.32 8.97
C LEU A 134 0.25 -13.06 8.81
N LEU A 135 0.74 -12.84 7.60
CA LEU A 135 1.38 -11.57 7.22
C LEU A 135 0.32 -10.62 6.67
N ALA A 136 0.16 -9.46 7.28
CA ALA A 136 -0.66 -8.38 6.77
C ALA A 136 0.20 -7.36 6.03
N LYS A 137 -0.23 -6.98 4.82
CA LYS A 137 0.35 -5.89 4.05
C LYS A 137 -0.73 -4.85 3.77
N PHE A 138 -0.56 -3.66 4.33
CA PHE A 138 -1.48 -2.53 4.20
C PHE A 138 -0.98 -1.55 3.14
N TYR A 139 -1.90 -1.09 2.30
CA TYR A 139 -1.71 -0.12 1.24
C TYR A 139 -2.32 1.21 1.70
N ASP A 140 -1.70 1.81 2.73
CA ASP A 140 -2.16 3.09 3.31
C ASP A 140 -1.47 4.25 2.59
N PRO A 141 -2.18 5.02 1.73
CA PRO A 141 -1.57 6.12 1.00
C PRO A 141 -1.02 7.21 1.92
N LEU A 142 -1.57 7.39 3.13
CA LEU A 142 -1.15 8.45 4.07
C LEU A 142 0.34 8.37 4.43
N TYR A 143 0.88 7.16 4.50
CA TYR A 143 2.27 6.88 4.90
C TYR A 143 3.18 6.58 3.71
N ASN A 144 2.71 6.89 2.50
CA ASN A 144 3.53 6.89 1.30
C ASN A 144 4.35 8.20 1.23
N ASP A 145 5.29 8.28 0.30
CA ASP A 145 6.03 9.51 0.05
C ASP A 145 5.11 10.55 -0.62
N HIS A 146 4.81 11.63 0.10
CA HIS A 146 4.02 12.77 -0.40
C HIS A 146 4.91 13.96 -0.77
N ASP A 147 6.21 13.87 -0.54
CA ASP A 147 7.19 14.91 -0.89
C ASP A 147 7.73 14.67 -2.30
N SER A 148 7.77 13.41 -2.74
CA SER A 148 8.03 13.05 -4.14
C SER A 148 6.96 13.59 -5.10
N GLU A 149 7.41 14.05 -6.25
CA GLU A 149 6.57 14.42 -7.39
C GLU A 149 6.44 13.33 -8.45
N LEU A 150 7.24 12.27 -8.30
CA LEU A 150 7.42 11.24 -9.31
C LEU A 150 6.25 10.25 -9.31
N ASP A 151 5.62 10.08 -8.15
CA ASP A 151 4.58 9.09 -7.95
C ASP A 151 3.36 9.74 -7.28
N ASP A 152 2.19 9.55 -7.88
CA ASP A 152 0.91 9.76 -7.24
C ASP A 152 0.69 8.64 -6.22
N PRO A 153 0.72 8.94 -4.91
CA PRO A 153 0.60 7.92 -3.89
C PRO A 153 -0.77 7.22 -3.91
N PHE A 154 -1.82 7.85 -4.43
CA PHE A 154 -3.15 7.24 -4.47
C PHE A 154 -3.26 6.23 -5.60
N TYR A 155 -2.89 6.65 -6.81
CA TYR A 155 -2.85 5.77 -7.97
C TYR A 155 -1.91 4.59 -7.73
N LEU A 156 -0.71 4.85 -7.19
CA LEU A 156 0.29 3.80 -6.94
C LEU A 156 -0.21 2.74 -5.95
N GLN A 157 -0.94 3.15 -4.91
CA GLN A 157 -1.49 2.19 -3.92
C GLN A 157 -2.58 1.31 -4.52
N ASP A 158 -3.52 1.90 -5.27
CA ASP A 158 -4.53 1.13 -5.99
C ASP A 158 -3.91 0.20 -7.04
N TYR A 159 -2.86 0.68 -7.73
CA TYR A 159 -2.13 -0.10 -8.72
C TYR A 159 -1.49 -1.32 -8.07
N ASN A 160 -0.69 -1.10 -7.03
CA ASN A 160 0.01 -2.17 -6.31
C ASN A 160 -0.97 -3.17 -5.71
N TYR A 161 -2.02 -2.70 -5.03
CA TYR A 161 -3.01 -3.58 -4.41
C TYR A 161 -3.76 -4.43 -5.45
N SER A 162 -4.31 -3.83 -6.51
CA SER A 162 -5.08 -4.56 -7.52
C SER A 162 -4.22 -5.57 -8.30
N HIS A 163 -3.00 -5.19 -8.67
CA HIS A 163 -2.09 -6.07 -9.41
C HIS A 163 -1.57 -7.21 -8.55
N GLU A 164 -1.21 -6.95 -7.29
CA GLU A 164 -0.69 -8.00 -6.41
C GLU A 164 -1.77 -9.05 -6.12
N VAL A 165 -3.00 -8.62 -5.83
CA VAL A 165 -4.12 -9.56 -5.66
C VAL A 165 -4.36 -10.37 -6.93
N ALA A 166 -4.42 -9.71 -8.10
CA ALA A 166 -4.63 -10.42 -9.36
C ALA A 166 -3.49 -11.41 -9.69
N ALA A 167 -2.24 -11.07 -9.36
CA ALA A 167 -1.10 -11.96 -9.54
C ALA A 167 -1.21 -13.21 -8.66
N TYR A 168 -1.54 -13.05 -7.38
CA TYR A 168 -1.77 -14.20 -6.49
C TYR A 168 -2.94 -15.06 -6.97
N LEU A 169 -4.05 -14.46 -7.43
CA LEU A 169 -5.18 -15.22 -7.97
C LEU A 169 -4.81 -15.99 -9.24
N ALA A 170 -4.05 -15.39 -10.15
CA ALA A 170 -3.59 -16.04 -11.38
C ALA A 170 -2.60 -17.18 -11.11
N LEU A 171 -1.84 -17.09 -10.00
CA LEU A 171 -0.82 -18.06 -9.61
C LEU A 171 -1.28 -18.99 -8.48
N GLU A 172 -2.60 -19.10 -8.23
CA GLU A 172 -3.16 -19.95 -7.18
C GLU A 172 -2.59 -21.39 -7.15
N PRO A 173 -2.33 -22.08 -8.29
CA PRO A 173 -1.75 -23.42 -8.29
C PRO A 173 -0.35 -23.53 -7.66
N LEU A 174 0.36 -22.41 -7.50
CA LEU A 174 1.70 -22.30 -6.93
C LEU A 174 1.70 -21.90 -5.44
N HIS A 175 0.53 -21.53 -4.90
CA HIS A 175 0.38 -21.15 -3.49
C HIS A 175 0.85 -22.25 -2.53
N GLY A 176 1.63 -21.84 -1.51
CA GLY A 176 2.15 -22.74 -0.47
C GLY A 176 3.29 -23.65 -0.95
N LYS A 177 3.79 -23.42 -2.17
CA LYS A 177 4.96 -24.08 -2.73
C LYS A 177 6.04 -23.03 -2.95
N CYS A 178 6.03 -22.41 -4.13
CA CYS A 178 7.01 -21.43 -4.56
C CYS A 178 6.54 -19.97 -4.37
N ILE A 179 5.25 -19.75 -4.05
CA ILE A 179 4.76 -18.44 -3.59
C ILE A 179 3.89 -18.58 -2.34
N PRO A 180 3.84 -17.58 -1.45
CA PRO A 180 2.97 -17.58 -0.28
C PRO A 180 1.49 -17.76 -0.66
N LYS A 181 0.70 -18.42 0.19
CA LYS A 181 -0.76 -18.45 0.01
C LYS A 181 -1.36 -17.07 0.24
N LEU A 182 -2.26 -16.65 -0.67
CA LEU A 182 -3.18 -15.53 -0.41
C LEU A 182 -4.39 -16.03 0.40
N TYR A 183 -4.58 -15.45 1.59
CA TYR A 183 -5.74 -15.73 2.47
C TYR A 183 -6.92 -14.80 2.18
N GLY A 184 -6.67 -13.67 1.53
CA GLY A 184 -7.72 -12.79 1.04
C GLY A 184 -7.26 -11.34 0.95
N SER A 185 -8.15 -10.53 0.41
CA SER A 185 -8.01 -9.09 0.27
C SER A 185 -9.15 -8.38 1.00
N PHE A 186 -8.83 -7.29 1.68
CA PHE A 186 -9.72 -6.69 2.67
C PHE A 186 -9.64 -5.16 2.65
N THR A 187 -10.64 -4.54 3.27
CA THR A 187 -10.73 -3.11 3.56
C THR A 187 -10.71 -2.92 5.07
N LEU A 188 -9.89 -1.97 5.50
CA LEU A 188 -9.83 -1.47 6.85
C LEU A 188 -10.35 -0.03 6.85
N GLU A 189 -11.22 0.29 7.78
CA GLU A 189 -11.61 1.67 8.07
C GLU A 189 -10.78 2.20 9.23
N LEU A 190 -10.13 3.35 9.03
CA LEU A 190 -9.36 4.02 10.07
C LEU A 190 -9.92 5.41 10.32
N PRO A 191 -10.03 5.84 11.58
CA PRO A 191 -10.35 7.22 11.88
C PRO A 191 -9.34 8.16 11.21
N ALA A 192 -9.82 9.25 10.61
CA ALA A 192 -8.97 10.36 10.21
C ALA A 192 -8.89 11.35 11.39
N PRO A 193 -7.74 11.50 12.07
CA PRO A 193 -7.63 12.36 13.25
C PRO A 193 -8.08 13.79 12.96
N GLY A 194 -8.96 14.35 13.80
CA GLY A 194 -9.51 15.69 13.62
C GLY A 194 -10.60 15.81 12.54
N GLN A 195 -11.05 14.69 11.97
CA GLN A 195 -12.11 14.64 10.95
C GLN A 195 -13.26 13.76 11.44
N ASN A 196 -14.48 14.00 10.94
CA ASN A 196 -15.68 13.23 11.30
C ASN A 196 -15.88 11.97 10.43
N THR A 197 -14.89 11.62 9.61
CA THR A 197 -14.98 10.53 8.63
C THR A 197 -13.83 9.55 8.79
N ASN A 198 -14.06 8.31 8.36
CA ASN A 198 -13.01 7.31 8.26
C ASN A 198 -12.35 7.39 6.89
N ARG A 199 -11.05 7.15 6.84
CA ARG A 199 -10.31 6.85 5.62
C ARG A 199 -10.25 5.34 5.42
N LEU A 200 -10.30 4.90 4.18
CA LEU A 200 -10.24 3.49 3.82
C LEU A 200 -8.80 3.09 3.50
N VAL A 201 -8.40 1.90 3.93
CA VAL A 201 -7.11 1.29 3.61
C VAL A 201 -7.34 -0.10 3.06
N ARG A 202 -6.73 -0.40 1.92
CA ARG A 202 -6.72 -1.77 1.37
C ARG A 202 -5.61 -2.58 2.03
N LEU A 203 -5.85 -3.87 2.23
CA LEU A 203 -4.81 -4.78 2.69
C LEU A 203 -5.01 -6.18 2.11
N ILE A 204 -3.95 -6.97 2.16
CA ILE A 204 -4.00 -8.41 1.89
C ILE A 204 -3.45 -9.17 3.10
N LEU A 205 -3.99 -10.37 3.30
CA LEU A 205 -3.47 -11.34 4.26
C LEU A 205 -2.79 -12.48 3.49
N LEU A 206 -1.53 -12.72 3.83
CA LEU A 206 -0.66 -13.70 3.18
C LEU A 206 -0.16 -14.73 4.20
N GLU A 207 0.25 -15.89 3.70
CA GLU A 207 1.04 -16.85 4.46
C GLU A 207 2.30 -16.19 5.00
N TYR A 208 2.56 -16.37 6.30
CA TYR A 208 3.84 -15.98 6.86
C TYR A 208 4.89 -17.04 6.56
N ILE A 209 5.98 -16.64 5.91
CA ILE A 209 7.15 -17.48 5.67
C ILE A 209 8.20 -17.19 6.76
N PRO A 210 8.47 -18.14 7.68
CA PRO A 210 9.51 -17.96 8.69
C PRO A 210 10.88 -17.88 8.03
N GLY A 211 11.66 -16.87 8.41
CA GLY A 211 13.00 -16.69 7.88
C GLY A 211 13.46 -15.25 7.91
N ARG A 212 14.61 -15.04 7.29
CA ARG A 212 15.21 -13.72 7.08
C ARG A 212 15.11 -13.35 5.60
N SER A 213 15.05 -12.06 5.33
CA SER A 213 15.12 -11.56 3.95
C SER A 213 16.42 -12.01 3.30
N MET A 214 16.34 -12.47 2.03
CA MET A 214 17.50 -12.78 1.20
C MET A 214 18.50 -11.62 1.12
N ALA A 215 18.01 -10.37 1.17
CA ALA A 215 18.86 -9.18 1.18
C ALA A 215 19.74 -9.03 2.43
N SER A 216 19.42 -9.76 3.51
CA SER A 216 20.20 -9.74 4.75
C SER A 216 21.37 -10.74 4.79
N PHE A 217 21.50 -11.54 3.73
CA PHE A 217 22.54 -12.55 3.58
C PHE A 217 23.62 -12.09 2.61
N ARG A 218 24.87 -12.48 2.86
CA ARG A 218 25.94 -12.26 1.88
C ARG A 218 26.06 -13.52 1.02
N PRO A 219 26.07 -13.40 -0.32
CA PRO A 219 26.18 -14.58 -1.19
C PRO A 219 27.41 -15.45 -0.93
N GLY A 220 28.51 -14.85 -0.42
CA GLY A 220 29.74 -15.56 -0.07
C GLY A 220 29.63 -16.44 1.18
N ASP A 221 28.60 -16.25 2.01
CA ASP A 221 28.37 -17.07 3.21
C ASP A 221 27.79 -18.45 2.85
N PHE A 222 27.47 -18.70 1.57
CA PHE A 222 26.82 -19.91 1.07
C PHE A 222 27.64 -20.57 -0.04
N SER A 223 27.74 -21.89 -0.01
CA SER A 223 28.31 -22.68 -1.10
C SER A 223 27.53 -22.49 -2.40
N GLN A 224 28.14 -22.83 -3.54
CA GLN A 224 27.44 -22.78 -4.83
C GLN A 224 26.21 -23.70 -4.85
N GLN A 225 26.31 -24.88 -4.23
CA GLN A 225 25.22 -25.84 -4.15
C GLN A 225 24.04 -25.31 -3.33
N GLU A 226 24.30 -24.69 -2.17
CA GLU A 226 23.25 -24.07 -1.36
C GLU A 226 22.55 -22.93 -2.11
N ARG A 227 23.32 -22.09 -2.80
CA ARG A 227 22.74 -21.01 -3.62
C ARG A 227 21.87 -21.52 -4.77
N GLN A 228 22.27 -22.62 -5.41
CA GLN A 228 21.46 -23.26 -6.45
C GLN A 228 20.19 -23.88 -5.86
N GLY A 229 20.27 -24.49 -4.67
CA GLY A 229 19.13 -25.08 -3.98
C GLY A 229 18.01 -24.10 -3.65
N ILE A 230 18.34 -22.81 -3.41
CA ILE A 230 17.37 -21.74 -3.13
C ILE A 230 16.41 -21.50 -4.30
N TRP A 231 16.84 -21.76 -5.55
CA TRP A 231 16.04 -21.52 -6.75
C TRP A 231 15.28 -22.76 -7.25
N THR A 232 15.65 -23.96 -6.79
CA THR A 232 15.14 -25.23 -7.34
C THR A 232 14.09 -25.93 -6.48
N ALA A 233 13.70 -25.35 -5.34
CA ALA A 233 12.66 -25.86 -4.44
C ALA A 233 11.30 -25.24 -4.76
#